data_AF-G0ZII3-F1
#
_entry.id   AF-G0ZII3-F1
#
_cell.length_a   1.000
_cell.length_b   1.000
_cell.length_c   1.000
_cell.angle_alpha   90.00
_cell.angle_beta   90.00
_cell.angle_gamma   90.00
#
_symmetry.space_group_name_H-M   'P 1'
#
loop_
_entity.id
_entity.type
_entity.pdbx_description
1 polymer ?
#
loop_
_entity_poly.entity_id
_entity_poly.type
_entity_poly.pdbx_seq_one_letter_code
_entity_poly.pdbx_strand_id
1 'polypeptide(L)'
;ADKKLGFMTKIKKLLETVCHNCGKILVDESNPAFADAIRRRDPKKRFDLVWRLCKPKMICETTMALDDDVPQDKTKEPKHDHGGCGNIQPEVRREGLRLTGTWKAQKGDEENEGQQPEKKPITPQMALNIFRHISTEDIKRMGLSNDYARPEWMIITVLPVPPPPVRPSISVDGGNGPRGEDDLTYKLGDIIRANGNVRR
;
A
#
# COMPACT_ATOMS: atom_id res chain seq x y z
N ALA A 1 0.16 -2.75 -22.40
CA ALA A 1 1.02 -3.74 -21.71
C ALA A 1 1.12 -3.53 -20.18
N ASP A 2 0.54 -2.46 -19.61
CA ASP A 2 0.71 -2.07 -18.19
C ASP A 2 -0.04 -2.87 -17.11
N LYS A 3 -0.83 -3.90 -17.47
CA LYS A 3 -1.72 -4.57 -16.51
C LYS A 3 -1.02 -5.62 -15.62
N LYS A 4 0.26 -5.93 -15.81
CA LYS A 4 0.96 -7.05 -15.15
C LYS A 4 2.30 -6.70 -14.47
N LEU A 5 2.50 -5.48 -13.95
CA LEU A 5 3.53 -5.27 -12.92
C LEU A 5 2.99 -5.80 -11.58
N GLY A 6 3.57 -6.90 -11.09
CA GLY A 6 2.89 -7.93 -10.30
C GLY A 6 2.19 -7.49 -9.01
N PHE A 7 2.62 -6.40 -8.37
CA PHE A 7 2.11 -6.01 -7.05
C PHE A 7 1.39 -4.66 -6.98
N MET A 8 1.37 -3.85 -8.04
CA MET A 8 0.77 -2.50 -7.99
C MET A 8 -0.69 -2.50 -7.53
N THR A 9 -1.47 -3.48 -7.97
CA THR A 9 -2.86 -3.64 -7.54
C THR A 9 -2.96 -4.00 -6.05
N LYS A 10 -2.03 -4.82 -5.54
CA LYS A 10 -2.00 -5.24 -4.14
C LYS A 10 -1.52 -4.12 -3.22
N ILE A 11 -0.48 -3.37 -3.63
CA ILE A 11 0.03 -2.17 -2.96
C ILE A 11 -1.10 -1.14 -2.81
N LYS A 12 -1.84 -0.85 -3.90
CA LYS A 12 -3.00 0.05 -3.85
C LYS A 12 -4.02 -0.40 -2.81
N LYS A 13 -4.43 -1.67 -2.84
CA LYS A 13 -5.40 -2.22 -1.87
C LYS A 13 -4.88 -2.14 -0.43
N LEU A 14 -3.59 -2.39 -0.20
CA LEU A 14 -2.98 -2.27 1.11
C LEU A 14 -3.03 -0.83 1.63
N LEU A 15 -2.68 0.15 0.79
CA LEU A 15 -2.79 1.58 1.13
C LEU A 15 -4.24 2.02 1.39
N GLU A 16 -5.24 1.30 0.88
CA GLU A 16 -6.66 1.53 1.19
C GLU A 16 -7.15 0.73 2.42
N THR A 17 -6.30 -0.13 2.99
CA THR A 17 -6.65 -1.00 4.12
C THR A 17 -6.10 -0.48 5.44
N VAL A 18 -4.93 0.15 5.41
CA VAL A 18 -4.23 0.63 6.61
C VAL A 18 -4.13 2.15 6.66
N CYS A 19 -3.98 2.68 7.87
CA CYS A 19 -3.69 4.09 8.10
C CYS A 19 -2.30 4.47 7.56
N HIS A 20 -2.22 5.57 6.83
CA HIS A 20 -0.95 6.09 6.26
C HIS A 20 -0.01 6.68 7.32
N ASN A 21 -0.48 6.86 8.55
CA ASN A 21 0.32 7.43 9.64
C ASN A 21 0.76 6.35 10.64
N CYS A 22 -0.19 5.59 11.21
CA CYS A 22 0.13 4.60 12.25
C CYS A 22 0.23 3.15 11.75
N GLY A 23 -0.12 2.86 10.50
CA GLY A 23 -0.04 1.51 9.93
C GLY A 23 -1.11 0.51 10.38
N LYS A 24 -2.07 0.95 11.21
CA LYS A 24 -3.17 0.11 11.72
C LYS A 24 -4.24 -0.15 10.68
N ILE A 25 -4.91 -1.30 10.73
CA ILE A 25 -6.10 -1.59 9.91
C ILE A 25 -7.23 -0.64 10.30
N LEU A 26 -7.92 -0.06 9.32
CA LEU A 26 -8.94 0.99 9.53
C LEU A 26 -10.27 0.49 10.13
N VAL A 27 -10.43 -0.83 10.26
CA VAL A 27 -11.63 -1.49 10.79
C VAL A 27 -11.17 -2.64 11.69
N ASP A 28 -11.93 -2.92 12.73
CA ASP A 28 -11.65 -3.97 13.69
C ASP A 28 -12.88 -4.84 14.00
N GLU A 29 -12.75 -5.70 15.02
CA GLU A 29 -13.76 -6.67 15.42
C GLU A 29 -15.08 -6.08 15.94
N SER A 30 -15.17 -4.77 16.19
CA SER A 30 -16.47 -4.15 16.49
C SER A 30 -17.44 -4.22 15.33
N ASN A 31 -16.92 -4.27 14.10
CA ASN A 31 -17.73 -4.51 12.92
C ASN A 31 -17.94 -6.03 12.76
N PRO A 32 -19.19 -6.55 12.85
CA PRO A 32 -19.45 -7.98 12.72
C PRO A 32 -18.97 -8.55 11.38
N ALA A 33 -19.04 -7.76 10.30
CA ALA A 33 -18.56 -8.18 8.99
C ALA A 33 -17.02 -8.33 8.94
N PHE A 34 -16.29 -7.53 9.74
CA PHE A 34 -14.85 -7.67 9.88
C PHE A 34 -14.50 -8.91 10.70
N ALA A 35 -15.18 -9.14 11.82
CA ALA A 35 -15.02 -10.35 12.63
C ALA A 35 -15.26 -11.63 11.80
N ASP A 36 -16.24 -11.61 10.90
CA ASP A 36 -16.49 -12.72 9.96
C ASP A 36 -15.44 -12.82 8.83
N ALA A 37 -14.89 -11.68 8.39
CA ALA A 37 -13.84 -11.64 7.37
C ALA A 37 -12.53 -12.27 7.87
N ILE A 38 -12.10 -11.94 9.09
CA ILE A 38 -10.85 -12.46 9.67
C ILE A 38 -10.90 -13.97 9.95
N ARG A 39 -12.09 -14.53 10.17
CA ARG A 39 -12.31 -15.98 10.35
C ARG A 39 -12.17 -16.79 9.07
N ARG A 40 -12.09 -16.15 7.89
CA ARG A 40 -12.00 -16.85 6.60
C ARG A 40 -10.66 -17.56 6.45
N ARG A 41 -10.70 -18.88 6.29
CA ARG A 41 -9.53 -19.75 6.09
C ARG A 41 -8.71 -19.37 4.85
N ASP A 42 -9.38 -19.08 3.73
CA ASP A 42 -8.72 -18.65 2.48
C ASP A 42 -8.12 -17.24 2.65
N PRO A 43 -6.78 -17.08 2.63
CA PRO A 43 -6.12 -15.80 2.87
C PRO A 43 -6.43 -14.75 1.80
N LYS A 44 -6.64 -15.18 0.54
CA LYS A 44 -6.93 -14.27 -0.57
C LYS A 44 -8.32 -13.68 -0.44
N LYS A 45 -9.31 -14.52 -0.09
CA LYS A 45 -10.69 -14.06 0.18
C LYS A 45 -10.76 -13.20 1.43
N ARG A 46 -10.06 -13.59 2.49
CA ARG A 46 -9.93 -12.81 3.74
C ARG A 46 -9.43 -11.40 3.48
N PHE A 47 -8.33 -11.26 2.74
CA PHE A 47 -7.79 -9.95 2.37
C PHE A 47 -8.79 -9.12 1.56
N ASP A 48 -9.45 -9.72 0.57
CA ASP A 48 -10.39 -8.96 -0.27
C ASP A 48 -11.60 -8.46 0.52
N LEU A 49 -12.10 -9.23 1.49
CA LEU A 49 -13.18 -8.81 2.38
C LEU A 49 -12.74 -7.69 3.32
N VAL A 50 -11.60 -7.85 4.00
CA VAL A 50 -11.02 -6.82 4.88
C VAL A 50 -10.80 -5.52 4.11
N TRP A 51 -10.20 -5.59 2.93
CA TRP A 51 -10.00 -4.44 2.06
C TRP A 51 -11.32 -3.73 1.70
N ARG A 52 -12.37 -4.46 1.33
CA ARG A 52 -13.67 -3.86 0.98
C ARG A 52 -14.30 -3.09 2.15
N LEU A 53 -14.09 -3.57 3.38
CA LEU A 53 -14.58 -2.92 4.60
C LEU A 53 -13.77 -1.67 4.94
N CYS A 54 -12.46 -1.69 4.72
CA CYS A 54 -11.57 -0.58 5.03
C CYS A 54 -11.60 0.53 3.96
N LYS A 55 -11.73 0.17 2.68
CA LYS A 55 -11.73 1.11 1.55
C LYS A 55 -12.63 2.35 1.71
N PRO A 56 -13.89 2.25 2.22
CA PRO A 56 -14.73 3.44 2.41
C PRO A 56 -14.35 4.30 3.62
N LYS A 57 -13.49 3.83 4.52
CA LYS A 57 -13.06 4.58 5.71
C LYS A 57 -12.03 5.64 5.32
N MET A 58 -12.39 6.91 5.56
CA MET A 58 -11.54 8.08 5.26
C MET A 58 -10.94 8.71 6.52
N ILE A 59 -11.15 8.11 7.69
CA ILE A 59 -10.64 8.59 8.98
C ILE A 59 -10.15 7.37 9.75
N CYS A 60 -8.96 7.47 10.35
CA CYS A 60 -8.47 6.48 11.31
C CYS A 60 -9.09 6.78 12.68
N GLU A 61 -10.30 6.26 12.92
CA GLU A 61 -11.08 6.45 14.14
C GLU A 61 -10.24 6.30 15.42
N THR A 62 -10.41 7.24 16.36
CA THR A 62 -9.81 7.25 17.69
C THR A 62 -10.84 7.80 18.68
N THR A 63 -10.89 7.30 19.91
CA THR A 63 -11.75 7.90 20.94
C THR A 63 -11.12 9.10 21.62
N MET A 64 -9.79 9.30 21.52
CA MET A 64 -9.08 10.37 22.24
C MET A 64 -9.46 11.80 21.78
N ALA A 65 -9.98 11.98 20.57
CA ALA A 65 -10.25 13.30 19.99
C ALA A 65 -11.66 13.86 20.27
N LEU A 66 -12.53 13.12 20.98
CA LEU A 66 -13.96 13.46 21.09
C LEU A 66 -14.41 13.89 22.49
N ASP A 67 -13.52 13.97 23.47
CA ASP A 67 -13.90 14.24 24.86
C ASP A 67 -13.89 15.73 25.27
N ASP A 68 -13.43 16.66 24.42
CA ASP A 68 -13.29 18.07 24.85
C ASP A 68 -14.45 19.02 24.54
N ASP A 69 -15.45 18.73 23.67
CA ASP A 69 -16.41 19.80 23.28
C ASP A 69 -17.80 19.43 22.71
N VAL A 70 -18.42 18.29 23.07
CA VAL A 70 -19.81 17.99 22.58
C VAL A 70 -20.75 17.53 23.70
N PRO A 71 -21.90 18.22 23.94
CA PRO A 71 -22.92 17.73 24.84
C PRO A 71 -23.48 16.39 24.34
N GLN A 72 -23.45 15.38 25.21
CA GLN A 72 -23.88 14.02 24.90
C GLN A 72 -25.37 13.97 24.53
N ASP A 73 -25.66 13.89 23.23
CA ASP A 73 -26.98 13.49 22.75
C ASP A 73 -27.12 11.96 22.83
N LYS A 74 -28.20 11.49 23.46
CA LYS A 74 -28.33 10.17 24.13
C LYS A 74 -28.72 9.00 23.19
N THR A 75 -28.25 8.96 21.95
CA THR A 75 -28.68 7.92 20.99
C THR A 75 -27.61 7.50 19.97
N LYS A 76 -26.35 7.36 20.38
CA LYS A 76 -25.34 6.71 19.53
C LYS A 76 -24.72 5.51 20.23
N GLU A 77 -24.66 4.41 19.48
CA GLU A 77 -23.98 3.16 19.82
C GLU A 77 -22.62 3.43 20.49
N PRO A 78 -22.16 2.57 21.41
CA PRO A 78 -20.91 2.79 22.11
C PRO A 78 -19.78 3.06 21.10
N LYS A 79 -19.17 4.25 21.20
CA LYS A 79 -18.04 4.65 20.35
C LYS A 79 -16.92 3.63 20.56
N HIS A 80 -16.74 2.75 19.58
CA HIS A 80 -15.69 1.76 19.62
C HIS A 80 -14.37 2.38 19.18
N ASP A 81 -13.34 2.28 20.03
CA ASP A 81 -11.99 2.67 19.65
C ASP A 81 -11.24 1.45 19.13
N HIS A 82 -10.92 1.47 17.83
CA HIS A 82 -9.97 0.50 17.30
C HIS A 82 -8.52 0.87 17.63
N GLY A 83 -8.27 1.97 18.36
CA GLY A 83 -6.97 2.49 18.78
C GLY A 83 -6.19 3.14 17.65
N GLY A 84 -6.90 3.92 16.80
CA GLY A 84 -6.34 4.68 15.69
C GLY A 84 -5.78 6.04 16.12
N CYS A 85 -5.35 6.86 15.14
CA CYS A 85 -4.67 8.13 15.39
C CYS A 85 -5.43 9.39 14.93
N GLY A 86 -6.70 9.27 14.53
CA GLY A 86 -7.55 10.39 14.10
C GLY A 86 -7.29 10.94 12.69
N ASN A 87 -6.15 10.61 12.06
CA ASN A 87 -5.76 11.20 10.78
C ASN A 87 -6.70 10.81 9.61
N ILE A 88 -6.91 11.77 8.70
CA ILE A 88 -7.66 11.60 7.46
C ILE A 88 -6.88 10.70 6.49
N GLN A 89 -7.59 9.77 5.84
CA GLN A 89 -7.05 8.84 4.87
C GLN A 89 -7.36 9.28 3.44
N PRO A 90 -6.43 9.08 2.49
CA PRO A 90 -6.64 9.49 1.11
C PRO A 90 -7.51 8.51 0.30
N GLU A 91 -8.21 9.04 -0.69
CA GLU A 91 -8.67 8.23 -1.82
C GLU A 91 -7.47 7.91 -2.74
N VAL A 92 -7.07 6.64 -2.81
CA VAL A 92 -5.92 6.21 -3.60
C VAL A 92 -6.31 5.90 -5.04
N ARG A 93 -5.73 6.63 -5.99
CA ARG A 93 -5.88 6.42 -7.44
C ARG A 93 -4.59 5.91 -8.06
N ARG A 94 -4.73 5.09 -9.11
CA ARG A 94 -3.61 4.53 -9.88
C ARG A 94 -3.69 5.00 -11.32
N GLU A 95 -2.59 5.56 -11.80
CA GLU A 95 -2.40 5.98 -13.19
C GLU A 95 -1.09 5.37 -13.69
N GLY A 96 -1.17 4.30 -14.49
CA GLY A 96 0.00 3.53 -14.91
C GLY A 96 0.78 2.95 -13.73
N LEU A 97 2.00 3.46 -13.53
CA LEU A 97 2.92 3.12 -12.43
C LEU A 97 2.91 4.12 -11.26
N ARG A 98 2.07 5.17 -11.34
CA ARG A 98 1.97 6.19 -10.30
C ARG A 98 0.74 5.95 -9.43
N LEU A 99 0.90 6.24 -8.14
CA LEU A 99 -0.18 6.28 -7.16
C LEU A 99 -0.34 7.73 -6.69
N THR A 100 -1.59 8.19 -6.59
CA THR A 100 -1.92 9.54 -6.11
C THR A 100 -2.96 9.40 -5.01
N GLY A 101 -2.71 10.01 -3.87
CA GLY A 101 -3.69 10.15 -2.78
C GLY A 101 -4.44 11.47 -2.92
N THR A 102 -5.73 11.45 -2.68
CA THR A 102 -6.56 12.67 -2.61
C THR A 102 -7.19 12.77 -1.23
N TRP A 103 -6.85 13.82 -0.47
CA TRP A 103 -7.42 14.13 0.83
C TRP A 103 -8.55 15.14 0.64
N LYS A 104 -9.74 14.81 1.15
CA LYS A 104 -10.91 15.69 1.09
C LYS A 104 -11.07 16.37 2.45
N ALA A 105 -11.43 17.64 2.45
CA ALA A 105 -11.86 18.33 3.66
C ALA A 105 -13.09 17.64 4.27
N GLN A 106 -13.16 17.62 5.61
CA GLN A 106 -14.27 17.02 6.32
C GLN A 106 -15.52 17.91 6.20
N LYS A 107 -16.69 17.30 5.97
CA LYS A 107 -17.96 18.03 5.98
C LYS A 107 -18.25 18.49 7.41
N GLY A 108 -18.39 19.80 7.63
CA GLY A 108 -18.68 20.40 8.93
C GLY A 108 -17.63 21.35 9.48
N ASP A 109 -16.45 21.47 8.85
CA ASP A 109 -15.54 22.60 9.09
C ASP A 109 -15.96 23.76 8.18
N GLU A 110 -16.76 24.70 8.70
CA GLU A 110 -17.19 25.90 7.97
C GLU A 110 -16.00 26.73 7.43
N GLU A 111 -14.82 26.60 8.05
CA GLU A 111 -13.58 27.27 7.62
C GLU A 111 -12.86 26.54 6.46
N ASN A 112 -13.11 25.24 6.26
CA ASN A 112 -12.53 24.43 5.17
C ASN A 112 -13.55 24.04 4.09
N GLU A 113 -14.83 24.39 4.26
CA GLU A 113 -15.86 24.22 3.23
C GLU A 113 -15.54 25.07 1.99
N GLY A 114 -14.91 24.44 0.99
CA GLY A 114 -14.53 25.07 -0.27
C GLY A 114 -13.07 24.88 -0.67
N GLN A 115 -12.22 24.37 0.23
CA GLN A 115 -10.85 24.02 -0.15
C GLN A 115 -10.86 22.86 -1.16
N GLN A 116 -10.14 23.05 -2.26
CA GLN A 116 -9.97 22.01 -3.25
C GLN A 116 -9.29 20.79 -2.60
N PRO A 117 -9.72 19.57 -2.93
CA PRO A 117 -9.14 18.37 -2.35
C PRO A 117 -7.64 18.29 -2.68
N GLU A 118 -6.83 18.09 -1.64
CA GLU A 118 -5.39 18.06 -1.77
C GLU A 118 -4.97 16.76 -2.45
N LYS A 119 -4.26 16.88 -3.58
CA LYS A 119 -3.73 15.73 -4.34
C LYS A 119 -2.23 15.65 -4.16
N LYS A 120 -1.74 14.55 -3.57
CA LYS A 120 -0.31 14.28 -3.40
C LYS A 120 0.09 12.95 -4.04
N PRO A 121 1.24 12.88 -4.72
CA PRO A 121 1.77 11.60 -5.19
C PRO A 121 2.17 10.72 -4.00
N ILE A 122 1.82 9.43 -4.04
CA ILE A 122 2.29 8.43 -3.09
C ILE A 122 3.55 7.81 -3.67
N THR A 123 4.71 8.25 -3.18
CA THR A 123 6.00 7.72 -3.65
C THR A 123 6.23 6.29 -3.14
N PRO A 124 7.09 5.50 -3.80
CA PRO A 124 7.46 4.18 -3.30
C PRO A 124 8.05 4.23 -1.88
N GLN A 125 8.80 5.28 -1.55
CA GLN A 125 9.36 5.47 -0.21
C GLN A 125 8.27 5.69 0.84
N MET A 126 7.23 6.48 0.53
CA MET A 126 6.08 6.66 1.42
C MET A 126 5.35 5.35 1.65
N ALA A 127 5.04 4.60 0.59
CA ALA A 127 4.37 3.31 0.70
C ALA A 127 5.20 2.30 1.53
N LEU A 128 6.52 2.26 1.31
CA LEU A 128 7.44 1.44 2.10
C LEU A 128 7.41 1.80 3.58
N ASN A 129 7.45 3.10 3.91
CA ASN A 129 7.37 3.56 5.28
C ASN A 129 6.05 3.14 5.93
N ILE A 130 4.90 3.35 5.26
CA ILE A 130 3.59 2.92 5.75
C ILE A 130 3.58 1.42 6.02
N PHE A 131 4.06 0.61 5.07
CA PHE A 131 4.06 -0.85 5.17
C PHE A 131 4.94 -1.37 6.31
N ARG A 132 6.04 -0.69 6.64
CA ARG A 132 6.88 -1.02 7.80
C ARG A 132 6.21 -0.78 9.15
N HIS A 133 5.23 0.12 9.21
CA HIS A 133 4.48 0.39 10.45
C HIS A 133 3.38 -0.65 10.70
N ILE A 134 3.02 -1.46 9.70
CA ILE A 134 1.99 -2.49 9.87
C ILE A 134 2.53 -3.57 10.81
N SER A 135 1.80 -3.85 11.89
CA SER A 135 2.18 -4.86 12.87
C SER A 135 2.15 -6.27 12.28
N THR A 136 2.96 -7.19 12.82
CA THR A 136 2.94 -8.59 12.38
C THR A 136 1.60 -9.27 12.59
N GLU A 137 0.84 -8.81 13.60
CA GLU A 137 -0.50 -9.30 13.90
C GLU A 137 -1.51 -8.81 12.87
N ASP A 138 -1.46 -7.53 12.48
CA ASP A 138 -2.31 -6.98 11.42
C ASP A 138 -2.05 -7.64 10.06
N ILE A 139 -0.78 -7.92 9.74
CA ILE A 139 -0.40 -8.68 8.54
C ILE A 139 -1.12 -10.05 8.53
N LYS A 140 -1.13 -10.77 9.65
CA LYS A 140 -1.84 -12.06 9.75
C LYS A 140 -3.35 -11.89 9.66
N ARG A 141 -3.92 -10.92 10.38
CA ARG A 141 -5.36 -10.62 10.43
C ARG A 141 -5.93 -10.38 9.04
N MET A 142 -5.26 -9.56 8.23
CA MET A 142 -5.71 -9.28 6.86
C MET A 142 -5.44 -10.41 5.85
N GLY A 143 -4.82 -11.53 6.25
CA GLY A 143 -4.58 -12.68 5.38
C GLY A 143 -3.30 -12.61 4.55
N LEU A 144 -2.26 -11.94 5.07
CA LEU A 144 -0.90 -11.99 4.55
C LEU A 144 0.01 -12.86 5.42
N SER A 145 1.24 -13.11 4.95
CA SER A 145 2.24 -13.95 5.64
C SER A 145 3.45 -13.11 6.06
N ASN A 146 3.88 -13.26 7.32
CA ASN A 146 5.07 -12.60 7.84
C ASN A 146 6.38 -13.21 7.31
N ASP A 147 6.36 -14.49 6.93
CA ASP A 147 7.58 -15.20 6.54
C ASP A 147 7.81 -15.15 5.02
N TYR A 148 6.73 -15.05 4.24
CA TYR A 148 6.79 -15.19 2.79
C TYR A 148 6.28 -13.97 2.01
N ALA A 149 5.45 -13.12 2.62
CA ALA A 149 4.68 -12.11 1.88
C ALA A 149 4.45 -10.83 2.69
N ARG A 150 5.51 -10.29 3.30
CA ARG A 150 5.43 -9.03 4.03
C ARG A 150 5.11 -7.86 3.08
N PRO A 151 4.20 -6.94 3.45
CA PRO A 151 3.82 -5.79 2.61
C PRO A 151 5.00 -4.97 2.09
N GLU A 152 5.99 -4.70 2.93
CA GLU A 152 7.17 -3.91 2.57
C GLU A 152 8.03 -4.54 1.47
N TRP A 153 7.99 -5.87 1.30
CA TRP A 153 8.73 -6.58 0.25
C TRP A 153 8.13 -6.39 -1.14
N MET A 154 6.91 -5.85 -1.23
CA MET A 154 6.31 -5.47 -2.52
C MET A 154 6.98 -4.23 -3.12
N ILE A 155 7.75 -3.47 -2.32
CA ILE A 155 8.55 -2.33 -2.79
C ILE A 155 10.01 -2.79 -2.94
N ILE A 156 10.51 -2.77 -4.17
CA ILE A 156 11.88 -3.21 -4.48
C ILE A 156 12.86 -2.10 -4.09
N THR A 157 13.70 -2.36 -3.09
CA THR A 157 14.85 -1.51 -2.71
C THR A 157 16.18 -2.05 -3.24
N VAL A 158 16.26 -3.39 -3.40
CA VAL A 158 17.41 -4.09 -3.96
C VAL A 158 16.91 -4.95 -5.11
N LEU A 159 17.38 -4.68 -6.32
CA LEU A 159 17.02 -5.45 -7.52
C LEU A 159 17.98 -6.65 -7.65
N PRO A 160 17.50 -7.91 -7.55
CA PRO A 160 18.37 -9.07 -7.74
C PRO A 160 18.83 -9.16 -9.19
N VAL A 161 20.12 -9.43 -9.39
CA VAL A 161 20.71 -9.61 -10.72
C VAL A 161 20.85 -11.12 -10.99
N PRO A 162 20.19 -11.66 -12.02
CA PRO A 162 20.27 -13.09 -12.34
C PRO A 162 21.68 -13.50 -12.82
N PRO A 163 22.11 -14.75 -12.54
CA PRO A 163 23.41 -15.26 -12.96
C PRO A 163 23.44 -15.52 -14.49
N PRO A 164 24.64 -15.60 -15.11
CA PRO A 164 24.80 -15.79 -16.55
C PRO A 164 23.97 -16.91 -17.21
N PRO A 165 23.73 -18.08 -16.57
CA PRO A 165 22.88 -19.12 -17.17
C PRO A 165 21.44 -18.68 -17.43
N VAL A 166 20.94 -17.68 -16.69
CA VAL A 166 19.59 -17.11 -16.85
C VAL A 166 19.59 -15.92 -17.82
N ARG A 167 20.77 -15.43 -18.22
CA ARG A 167 20.98 -14.34 -19.18
C ARG A 167 22.08 -14.71 -20.19
N PRO A 168 21.89 -15.78 -20.98
CA PRO A 168 22.95 -16.37 -21.80
C PRO A 168 23.37 -15.43 -22.95
N SER A 169 24.66 -15.33 -23.22
CA SER A 169 25.15 -14.63 -24.40
C SER A 169 25.28 -15.58 -25.59
N ILE A 170 25.06 -15.05 -26.80
CA ILE A 170 25.31 -15.75 -28.06
C ILE A 170 26.60 -15.22 -28.67
N SER A 171 27.48 -16.10 -29.14
CA SER A 171 28.59 -15.74 -30.02
C SER A 171 28.32 -16.32 -31.39
N VAL A 172 28.26 -15.46 -32.41
CA VAL A 172 28.30 -15.91 -33.79
C VAL A 172 29.76 -16.31 -34.08
N ASP A 173 30.01 -17.48 -34.67
CA ASP A 173 31.35 -17.97 -35.06
C ASP A 173 32.34 -18.36 -33.93
N GLY A 174 31.93 -19.28 -33.05
CA GLY A 174 32.90 -20.14 -32.33
C GLY A 174 33.91 -19.44 -31.40
N GLY A 175 33.59 -18.24 -30.91
CA GLY A 175 34.37 -17.51 -29.92
C GLY A 175 35.05 -16.23 -30.42
N ASN A 176 35.17 -16.04 -31.74
CA ASN A 176 35.85 -14.87 -32.32
C ASN A 176 34.94 -13.89 -33.07
N GLY A 177 33.68 -14.23 -33.32
CA GLY A 177 32.71 -13.30 -33.91
C GLY A 177 32.01 -12.41 -32.88
N PRO A 178 31.17 -11.45 -33.36
CA PRO A 178 30.50 -10.49 -32.50
C PRO A 178 29.63 -11.20 -31.45
N ARG A 179 29.76 -10.77 -30.19
CA ARG A 179 28.95 -11.24 -29.07
C ARG A 179 27.64 -10.48 -29.02
N GLY A 180 26.52 -11.20 -29.06
CA GLY A 180 25.20 -10.68 -28.71
C GLY A 180 24.87 -11.05 -27.27
N GLU A 181 24.58 -10.06 -26.44
CA GLU A 181 24.13 -10.30 -25.06
C GLU A 181 22.62 -10.59 -25.01
N ASP A 182 22.16 -11.21 -23.93
CA ASP A 182 20.73 -11.42 -23.68
C ASP A 182 19.97 -10.09 -23.45
N ASP A 183 18.69 -10.04 -23.83
CA ASP A 183 17.81 -8.87 -23.63
C ASP A 183 17.72 -8.43 -22.15
N LEU A 184 17.76 -9.38 -21.20
CA LEU A 184 17.80 -9.06 -19.77
C LEU A 184 19.07 -8.29 -19.42
N THR A 185 20.22 -8.67 -19.99
CA THR A 185 21.49 -7.96 -19.76
C THR A 185 21.39 -6.53 -20.28
N TYR A 186 20.82 -6.32 -21.47
CA TYR A 186 20.60 -4.96 -22.01
C TYR A 186 19.66 -4.13 -21.13
N LYS A 187 18.53 -4.70 -20.68
CA LYS A 187 17.57 -3.98 -19.81
C LYS A 187 18.12 -3.68 -18.42
N LEU A 188 18.93 -4.57 -17.85
CA LEU A 188 19.65 -4.28 -16.61
C LEU A 188 20.64 -3.13 -16.80
N GLY A 189 21.32 -3.07 -17.94
CA GLY A 189 22.16 -1.93 -18.32
C GLY A 189 21.39 -0.62 -18.40
N ASP A 190 20.19 -0.61 -18.99
CA ASP A 190 19.29 0.57 -19.01
C ASP A 190 18.93 1.02 -17.59
N ILE A 191 18.55 0.09 -16.72
CA ILE A 191 18.18 0.37 -15.32
C ILE A 191 19.34 0.98 -14.55
N ILE A 192 20.55 0.41 -14.67
CA ILE A 192 21.75 0.90 -13.98
C ILE A 192 22.10 2.32 -14.43
N ARG A 193 22.05 2.59 -15.74
CA ARG A 193 22.31 3.94 -16.29
C ARG A 193 21.30 4.95 -15.77
N ALA A 194 20.02 4.62 -15.79
CA ALA A 194 18.97 5.48 -15.25
C ALA A 194 19.18 5.76 -13.75
N ASN A 195 19.47 4.72 -12.95
CA ASN A 195 19.75 4.87 -11.52
C ASN A 195 21.01 5.71 -11.25
N GLY A 196 22.05 5.57 -12.07
CA GLY A 196 23.27 6.37 -11.99
C GLY A 196 23.02 7.85 -12.24
N ASN A 197 22.09 8.21 -13.12
CA ASN A 197 21.72 9.59 -13.40
C ASN A 197 20.88 10.23 -12.27
N VAL A 198 20.07 9.43 -11.55
CA VAL A 198 19.25 9.92 -10.42
C VAL A 198 20.07 10.12 -9.15
N ARG A 199 21.18 9.38 -8.97
CA ARG A 199 22.05 9.48 -7.78
C ARG A 199 23.05 10.64 -7.82
N ARG A 200 23.27 11.26 -8.98
CA ARG A 200 24.13 12.44 -9.14
C ARG A 200 23.33 13.69 -8.84
#